data_AF-A0A9E3CMX4-F1
#
_entry.id   AF-A0A9E3CMX4-F1
#
_cell.length_a   1.000
_cell.length_b   1.000
_cell.length_c   1.000
_cell.angle_alpha   90.00
_cell.angle_beta   90.00
_cell.angle_gamma   90.00
#
_symmetry.space_group_name_H-M   'P 1'
#
loop_
_entity.id
_entity.type
_entity.pdbx_description
1 polymer ?
#
loop_
_entity_poly.entity_id
_entity_poly.type
_entity_poly.pdbx_seq_one_letter_code
_entity_poly.pdbx_strand_id
1 'polypeptide(L)'
;MFDATLHLPVSLAVFQDIFHAPSGQEIVRILFRWAHFVGGITWIGMLYFFNLVNVNFMKALDKPTKQVVVPNLMPKALWYFRWGAVVTVLAGLGYYAMYILRGDVINANSDGAGASTWLILLLWLVIAGAGWAVYAYVLLPNLHKDGKILAAATAGLVIALAVALVWLLDSQLTGRRDHWASNKTLSIGIGGALGLIMLLNVWGIIWPAQKRIIAATAAGETPDAALARKAFLASRTNAWLSLPMLFFMGTSHGDYVIFGRNAV
;
A
#
# COMPACT_ATOMS: atom_id res chain seq x y z
N MET A 1 -47.71 25.60 23.74
CA MET A 1 -47.50 24.27 23.15
C MET A 1 -47.43 24.49 21.65
N PHE A 2 -46.23 24.72 21.11
CA PHE A 2 -46.05 24.91 19.67
C PHE A 2 -45.91 23.53 19.05
N ASP A 3 -46.90 23.14 18.26
CA ASP A 3 -46.86 21.95 17.42
C ASP A 3 -45.79 22.18 16.34
N ALA A 4 -44.65 21.50 16.49
CA ALA A 4 -43.50 21.62 15.60
C ALA A 4 -43.57 20.61 14.44
N THR A 5 -44.77 20.37 13.90
CA THR A 5 -44.95 19.68 12.61
C THR A 5 -44.72 20.66 11.47
N LEU A 6 -43.50 21.21 11.38
CA LEU A 6 -43.06 21.98 10.23
C LEU A 6 -42.93 21.00 9.04
N HIS A 7 -43.99 20.88 8.25
CA HIS A 7 -43.94 20.16 6.98
C HIS A 7 -42.92 20.85 6.08
N LEU A 8 -41.71 20.31 6.02
CA LEU A 8 -40.69 20.75 5.07
C LEU A 8 -41.29 20.67 3.67
N PRO A 9 -41.09 21.70 2.82
CA PRO A 9 -41.58 21.65 1.45
C PRO A 9 -41.01 20.41 0.76
N VAL A 10 -41.81 19.74 -0.08
CA VAL A 10 -41.49 18.47 -0.75
C VAL A 10 -40.07 18.45 -1.35
N SER A 11 -39.56 19.60 -1.80
CA SER A 11 -38.19 19.75 -2.29
C SER A 11 -37.12 19.46 -1.24
N LEU A 12 -37.26 19.95 0.01
CA LEU A 12 -36.32 19.75 1.11
C LEU A 12 -36.41 18.34 1.70
N ALA A 13 -37.61 17.74 1.73
CA ALA A 13 -37.80 16.35 2.14
C ALA A 13 -37.09 15.36 1.20
N VAL A 14 -37.19 15.59 -0.12
CA VAL A 14 -36.46 14.79 -1.13
C VAL A 14 -34.95 14.88 -0.94
N PHE A 15 -34.42 16.04 -0.54
CA PHE A 15 -32.99 16.15 -0.20
C PHE A 15 -32.61 15.44 1.10
N GLN A 16 -33.51 15.31 2.07
CA GLN A 16 -33.22 14.56 3.32
C GLN A 16 -33.18 13.04 3.08
N ASP A 17 -34.01 12.51 2.19
CA ASP A 17 -34.01 11.09 1.82
C ASP A 17 -32.82 10.72 0.90
N ILE A 18 -32.25 11.70 0.17
CA ILE A 18 -31.12 11.51 -0.74
C ILE A 18 -29.77 11.83 -0.06
N PHE A 19 -29.72 12.87 0.78
CA PHE A 19 -28.51 13.34 1.44
C PHE A 19 -28.62 13.18 2.96
N HIS A 20 -27.98 12.13 3.45
CA HIS A 20 -27.81 11.91 4.87
C HIS A 20 -26.45 12.44 5.30
N ALA A 21 -26.42 13.32 6.31
CA ALA A 21 -25.16 13.71 6.92
C ALA A 21 -24.46 12.44 7.45
N PRO A 22 -23.19 12.19 7.07
CA PRO A 22 -22.50 10.99 7.50
C PRO A 22 -22.32 11.01 9.02
N SER A 23 -22.55 9.86 9.65
CA SER A 23 -22.20 9.64 11.05
C SER A 23 -20.70 9.79 11.29
N GLY A 24 -20.28 10.01 12.54
CA GLY A 24 -18.87 10.11 12.88
C GLY A 24 -18.04 8.89 12.42
N GLN A 25 -18.61 7.68 12.47
CA GLN A 25 -17.94 6.47 11.99
C GLN A 25 -17.76 6.46 10.46
N GLU A 26 -18.76 6.95 9.73
CA GLU A 26 -18.71 7.08 8.27
C GLU A 26 -17.69 8.15 7.86
N ILE A 27 -17.61 9.27 8.58
CA ILE A 27 -16.58 10.29 8.38
C ILE A 27 -15.18 9.68 8.55
N VAL A 28 -14.92 8.93 9.63
CA VAL A 28 -13.61 8.29 9.84
C VAL A 28 -13.29 7.32 8.71
N ARG A 29 -14.27 6.52 8.27
CA ARG A 29 -14.11 5.59 7.14
C ARG A 29 -13.78 6.32 5.84
N ILE A 30 -14.45 7.43 5.55
CA ILE A 30 -14.19 8.30 4.40
C ILE A 30 -12.78 8.88 4.48
N LEU A 31 -12.36 9.39 5.63
CA LEU A 31 -11.04 9.97 5.85
C LEU A 31 -9.92 8.95 5.62
N PHE A 32 -10.05 7.73 6.14
CA PHE A 32 -9.08 6.66 5.89
C PHE A 32 -8.93 6.36 4.39
N ARG A 33 -10.02 6.30 3.64
CA ARG A 33 -9.95 6.10 2.18
C ARG A 33 -9.28 7.27 1.47
N TRP A 34 -9.68 8.49 1.78
CA TRP A 34 -9.10 9.67 1.13
C TRP A 34 -7.61 9.80 1.43
N ALA A 35 -7.20 9.57 2.67
CA ALA A 35 -5.80 9.54 3.04
C ALA A 35 -5.03 8.44 2.27
N HIS A 36 -5.59 7.22 2.21
CA HIS A 36 -5.00 6.12 1.44
C HIS A 36 -4.90 6.45 -0.05
N PHE A 37 -5.94 7.04 -0.63
CA PHE A 37 -6.02 7.37 -2.05
C PHE A 37 -5.05 8.48 -2.45
N VAL A 38 -5.06 9.61 -1.72
CA VAL A 38 -4.16 10.75 -1.98
C VAL A 38 -2.71 10.35 -1.74
N GLY A 39 -2.45 9.62 -0.64
CA GLY A 39 -1.14 9.04 -0.38
C GLY A 39 -0.69 8.11 -1.51
N GLY A 40 -1.60 7.25 -1.99
CA GLY A 40 -1.34 6.24 -3.01
C GLY A 40 -0.99 6.87 -4.36
N ILE A 41 -1.76 7.88 -4.80
CA ILE A 41 -1.45 8.64 -6.02
C ILE A 41 -0.09 9.32 -5.90
N THR A 42 0.19 9.96 -4.77
CA THR A 42 1.48 10.61 -4.54
C THR A 42 2.62 9.60 -4.58
N TRP A 43 2.48 8.47 -3.89
CA TRP A 43 3.51 7.45 -3.79
C TRP A 43 3.78 6.77 -5.14
N ILE A 44 2.75 6.23 -5.77
CA ILE A 44 2.85 5.49 -7.01
C ILE A 44 3.19 6.42 -8.19
N GLY A 45 2.66 7.65 -8.18
CA GLY A 45 3.03 8.68 -9.15
C GLY A 45 4.54 8.97 -9.12
N MET A 46 5.11 9.17 -7.92
CA MET A 46 6.55 9.38 -7.78
C MET A 46 7.37 8.13 -8.13
N LEU A 47 6.86 6.94 -7.82
CA LEU A 47 7.49 5.67 -8.21
C LEU A 47 7.65 5.57 -9.74
N TYR A 48 6.59 5.87 -10.50
CA TYR A 48 6.63 5.86 -11.96
C TYR A 48 7.48 7.02 -12.52
N PHE A 49 7.40 8.21 -11.93
CA PHE A 49 8.31 9.30 -12.28
C PHE A 49 9.78 8.85 -12.19
N PHE A 50 10.19 8.20 -11.09
CA PHE A 50 11.56 7.75 -10.94
C PHE A 50 11.97 6.70 -11.98
N ASN A 51 11.10 5.73 -12.27
CA ASN A 51 11.43 4.61 -13.14
C ASN A 51 11.32 4.94 -14.63
N LEU A 52 10.33 5.73 -15.03
CA LEU A 52 10.02 6.00 -16.44
C LEU A 52 10.69 7.28 -16.95
N VAL A 53 10.76 8.32 -16.11
CA VAL A 53 11.20 9.66 -16.51
C VAL A 53 12.61 9.96 -16.00
N ASN A 54 12.80 9.93 -14.68
CA ASN A 54 14.01 10.43 -14.03
C ASN A 54 15.27 9.65 -14.45
N VAL A 55 15.19 8.33 -14.58
CA VAL A 55 16.35 7.50 -15.00
C VAL A 55 16.88 7.91 -16.37
N ASN A 56 16.00 8.18 -17.33
CA ASN A 56 16.42 8.55 -18.68
C ASN A 56 16.89 10.01 -18.73
N PHE A 57 16.20 10.91 -18.03
CA PHE A 57 16.63 12.29 -17.87
C PHE A 57 18.04 12.38 -17.27
N MET A 58 18.32 11.66 -16.19
CA MET A 58 19.64 11.67 -15.55
C MET A 58 20.75 11.09 -16.45
N LYS A 59 20.45 10.19 -17.39
CA LYS A 59 21.46 9.72 -18.36
C LYS A 59 21.89 10.79 -19.36
N ALA A 60 20.98 11.71 -19.70
CA ALA A 60 21.24 12.79 -20.64
C ALA A 60 22.09 13.93 -20.06
N LEU A 61 22.20 14.01 -18.73
CA LEU A 61 22.96 15.06 -18.05
C LEU A 61 24.45 14.71 -17.94
N ASP A 62 25.31 15.71 -18.15
CA ASP A 62 26.74 15.65 -17.84
C ASP A 62 27.00 15.73 -16.32
N LYS A 63 28.26 15.51 -15.91
CA LYS A 63 28.62 15.46 -14.49
C LYS A 63 28.37 16.82 -13.77
N PRO A 64 28.82 17.97 -14.30
CA PRO A 64 28.53 19.28 -13.69
C PRO A 64 27.02 19.54 -13.51
N THR A 65 26.19 19.26 -14.52
CA THR A 65 24.74 19.48 -14.39
C THR A 65 24.11 18.57 -13.34
N LYS A 66 24.55 17.31 -13.22
CA LYS A 66 24.09 16.39 -12.17
C LYS A 66 24.38 16.92 -10.77
N GLN A 67 25.54 17.55 -10.55
CA GLN A 67 25.91 18.13 -9.26
C GLN A 67 24.95 19.24 -8.82
N VAL A 68 24.33 19.94 -9.77
CA VAL A 68 23.30 20.94 -9.47
C VAL A 68 21.92 20.30 -9.34
N VAL A 69 21.53 19.45 -10.29
CA VAL A 69 20.16 18.93 -10.36
C VAL A 69 19.87 17.92 -9.24
N VAL A 70 20.77 16.95 -8.99
CA VAL A 70 20.51 15.85 -8.06
C VAL A 70 20.26 16.35 -6.63
N PRO A 71 21.11 17.22 -6.03
CA PRO A 71 20.88 17.71 -4.66
C PRO A 71 19.64 18.60 -4.53
N ASN A 72 19.20 19.25 -5.61
CA ASN A 72 18.03 20.15 -5.58
C ASN A 72 16.70 19.45 -5.86
N LEU A 73 16.70 18.43 -6.73
CA LEU A 73 15.50 17.70 -7.14
C LEU A 73 15.23 16.48 -6.25
N MET A 74 16.25 15.64 -6.05
CA MET A 74 16.05 14.31 -5.46
C MET A 74 15.54 14.35 -4.02
N PRO A 75 16.04 15.21 -3.10
CA PRO A 75 15.52 15.26 -1.74
C PRO A 75 14.02 15.61 -1.67
N LYS A 76 13.57 16.56 -2.51
CA LYS A 76 12.16 16.98 -2.59
C LYS A 76 11.29 15.84 -3.13
N ALA A 77 11.71 15.25 -4.24
CA ALA A 77 11.01 14.14 -4.86
C ALA A 77 10.89 12.92 -3.91
N LEU A 78 12.00 12.58 -3.23
CA LEU A 78 12.05 11.49 -2.26
C LEU A 78 11.28 11.78 -0.98
N TRP A 79 11.04 13.04 -0.63
CA TRP A 79 10.18 13.38 0.51
C TRP A 79 8.74 12.93 0.25
N TYR A 80 8.17 13.33 -0.90
CA TYR A 80 6.80 12.95 -1.29
C TYR A 80 6.68 11.44 -1.47
N PHE A 81 7.67 10.81 -2.10
CA PHE A 81 7.70 9.36 -2.27
C PHE A 81 7.67 8.60 -0.94
N ARG A 82 8.48 9.02 0.05
CA ARG A 82 8.58 8.33 1.35
C ARG A 82 7.35 8.52 2.21
N TRP A 83 6.86 9.75 2.32
CA TRP A 83 5.74 10.06 3.19
C TRP A 83 4.40 9.70 2.56
N GLY A 84 4.27 9.82 1.24
CA GLY A 84 3.14 9.24 0.50
C GLY A 84 3.02 7.75 0.78
N ALA A 85 4.14 7.01 0.80
CA ALA A 85 4.13 5.59 1.12
C ALA A 85 3.61 5.29 2.54
N VAL A 86 4.11 6.03 3.54
CA VAL A 86 3.68 5.85 4.94
C VAL A 86 2.20 6.14 5.10
N VAL A 87 1.72 7.28 4.58
CA VAL A 87 0.31 7.66 4.67
C VAL A 87 -0.58 6.61 4.00
N THR A 88 -0.19 6.14 2.80
CA THR A 88 -0.92 5.09 2.09
C THR A 88 -1.05 3.83 2.94
N VAL A 89 0.07 3.28 3.41
CA VAL A 89 0.06 1.99 4.10
C VAL A 89 -0.63 2.09 5.45
N LEU A 90 -0.38 3.13 6.24
CA LEU A 90 -1.02 3.27 7.55
C LEU A 90 -2.53 3.49 7.43
N ALA A 91 -2.97 4.34 6.49
CA ALA A 91 -4.39 4.55 6.27
C ALA A 91 -5.07 3.29 5.74
N GLY A 92 -4.42 2.58 4.82
CA GLY A 92 -4.92 1.31 4.26
C GLY A 92 -4.99 0.19 5.29
N LEU A 93 -3.95 0.06 6.13
CA LEU A 93 -3.91 -0.93 7.22
C LEU A 93 -5.00 -0.65 8.27
N GLY A 94 -5.18 0.62 8.65
CA GLY A 94 -6.28 1.03 9.52
C GLY A 94 -7.63 0.71 8.91
N TYR A 95 -7.83 1.04 7.64
CA TYR A 95 -9.06 0.75 6.91
C TYR A 95 -9.35 -0.77 6.89
N TYR A 96 -8.34 -1.56 6.49
CA TYR A 96 -8.42 -3.01 6.40
C TYR A 96 -8.74 -3.65 7.75
N ALA A 97 -8.02 -3.26 8.80
CA ALA A 97 -8.22 -3.76 10.16
C ALA A 97 -9.62 -3.46 10.69
N MET A 98 -10.10 -2.21 10.53
CA MET A 98 -11.31 -1.73 11.20
C MET A 98 -12.60 -2.06 10.45
N TYR A 99 -12.58 -2.08 9.11
CA TYR A 99 -13.80 -2.12 8.30
C TYR A 99 -13.90 -3.35 7.38
N ILE A 100 -12.78 -3.99 7.03
CA ILE A 100 -12.79 -5.18 6.17
C ILE A 100 -12.62 -6.43 7.04
N LEU A 101 -11.44 -6.63 7.60
CA LEU A 101 -11.09 -7.83 8.34
C LEU A 101 -11.94 -8.01 9.60
N ARG A 102 -12.23 -6.93 10.33
CA ARG A 102 -13.08 -7.01 11.53
C ARG A 102 -14.49 -7.51 11.23
N GLY A 103 -15.05 -7.16 10.07
CA GLY A 103 -16.37 -7.64 9.65
C GLY A 103 -16.38 -9.16 9.48
N ASP A 104 -15.41 -9.68 8.72
CA ASP A 104 -15.28 -11.12 8.48
C ASP A 104 -14.97 -11.90 9.77
N VAL A 105 -14.17 -11.34 10.68
CA VAL A 105 -13.90 -11.94 12.00
C VAL A 105 -15.18 -12.03 12.85
N ILE A 106 -16.02 -10.98 12.87
CA ILE A 106 -17.29 -11.01 13.60
C ILE A 106 -18.19 -12.12 13.05
N ASN A 107 -18.28 -12.21 11.72
CA ASN A 107 -19.10 -13.23 11.07
C ASN A 107 -18.58 -14.65 11.33
N ALA A 108 -17.26 -14.87 11.19
CA ALA A 108 -16.62 -16.16 11.50
C ALA A 108 -16.84 -16.57 12.96
N ASN A 109 -16.77 -15.61 13.90
CA ASN A 109 -16.99 -15.87 15.31
C ASN A 109 -18.45 -16.18 15.64
N SER A 110 -19.40 -15.60 14.89
CA SER A 110 -20.82 -15.99 15.00
C SER A 110 -21.07 -17.45 14.60
N ASP A 111 -20.19 -18.03 13.79
CA ASP A 111 -20.17 -19.45 13.43
C ASP A 111 -19.12 -20.28 14.20
N GLY A 112 -18.56 -19.71 15.29
CA GLY A 112 -17.74 -20.44 16.25
C GLY A 112 -16.24 -20.55 15.92
N ALA A 113 -15.70 -19.72 15.02
CA ALA A 113 -14.28 -19.76 14.65
C ALA A 113 -13.30 -19.40 15.78
N GLY A 114 -13.69 -18.53 16.72
CA GLY A 114 -12.80 -18.05 17.80
C GLY A 114 -11.63 -17.17 17.31
N ALA A 115 -11.79 -16.55 16.13
CA ALA A 115 -10.83 -15.70 15.47
C ALA A 115 -10.59 -14.35 16.19
N SER A 116 -9.37 -13.84 16.09
CA SER A 116 -8.98 -12.52 16.62
C SER A 116 -8.41 -11.65 15.51
N THR A 117 -9.03 -10.48 15.29
CA THR A 117 -8.56 -9.49 14.29
C THR A 117 -7.11 -9.11 14.51
N TRP A 118 -6.70 -8.88 15.77
CA TRP A 118 -5.34 -8.43 16.07
C TRP A 118 -4.30 -9.54 15.88
N LEU A 119 -4.64 -10.79 16.21
CA LEU A 119 -3.74 -11.92 15.96
C LEU A 119 -3.56 -12.15 14.45
N ILE A 120 -4.65 -12.13 13.68
CA ILE A 120 -4.58 -12.27 12.22
C ILE A 120 -3.72 -11.14 11.63
N LEU A 121 -3.90 -9.89 12.06
CA LEU A 121 -3.09 -8.76 11.60
C LEU A 121 -1.61 -8.92 11.99
N LEU A 122 -1.30 -9.38 13.20
CA LEU A 122 0.07 -9.61 13.62
C LEU A 122 0.74 -10.69 12.75
N LEU A 123 0.06 -11.81 12.53
CA LEU A 123 0.56 -12.90 11.68
C LEU A 123 0.74 -12.42 10.23
N TRP A 124 -0.22 -11.64 9.72
CA TRP A 124 -0.15 -11.02 8.40
C TRP A 124 1.07 -10.08 8.27
N LEU A 125 1.33 -9.24 9.28
CA LEU A 125 2.49 -8.34 9.33
C LEU A 125 3.80 -9.12 9.38
N VAL A 126 3.85 -10.22 10.15
CA VAL A 126 5.01 -11.11 10.23
C VAL A 126 5.27 -11.77 8.89
N ILE A 127 4.25 -12.29 8.21
CA ILE A 127 4.38 -12.90 6.87
C ILE A 127 4.90 -11.87 5.86
N ALA A 128 4.32 -10.68 5.81
CA ALA A 128 4.77 -9.61 4.91
C ALA A 128 6.19 -9.14 5.22
N GLY A 129 6.54 -8.98 6.51
CA GLY A 129 7.88 -8.62 6.95
C GLY A 129 8.92 -9.69 6.64
N ALA A 130 8.59 -10.97 6.85
CA ALA A 130 9.43 -12.10 6.48
C ALA A 130 9.62 -12.16 4.96
N GLY A 131 8.56 -11.94 4.18
CA GLY A 131 8.63 -11.83 2.72
C GLY A 131 9.58 -10.72 2.29
N TRP A 132 9.49 -9.54 2.90
CA TRP A 132 10.45 -8.46 2.65
C TRP A 132 11.89 -8.83 3.02
N ALA A 133 12.10 -9.50 4.16
CA ALA A 133 13.44 -9.93 4.58
C ALA A 133 14.06 -10.92 3.59
N VAL A 134 13.28 -11.89 3.10
CA VAL A 134 13.70 -12.82 2.04
C VAL A 134 14.04 -12.04 0.76
N TYR A 135 13.19 -11.10 0.34
CA TYR A 135 13.49 -10.24 -0.81
C TYR A 135 14.80 -9.45 -0.63
N ALA A 136 14.98 -8.80 0.53
CA ALA A 136 16.16 -8.01 0.83
C ALA A 136 17.44 -8.86 0.83
N TYR A 137 17.34 -10.13 1.26
CA TYR A 137 18.42 -11.10 1.18
C TYR A 137 18.76 -11.48 -0.27
N VAL A 138 17.76 -11.76 -1.11
CA VAL A 138 17.95 -12.05 -2.54
C VAL A 138 18.60 -10.86 -3.27
N LEU A 139 18.37 -9.63 -2.80
CA LEU A 139 18.98 -8.41 -3.34
C LEU A 139 20.45 -8.21 -2.92
N LEU A 140 21.08 -9.14 -2.22
CA LEU A 140 22.52 -9.07 -1.92
C LEU A 140 23.35 -9.37 -3.19
N PRO A 141 24.45 -8.65 -3.46
CA PRO A 141 25.20 -8.72 -4.73
C PRO A 141 25.66 -10.11 -5.15
N ASN A 142 25.92 -11.00 -4.19
CA ASN A 142 26.34 -12.37 -4.41
C ASN A 142 25.22 -13.29 -4.93
N LEU A 143 23.94 -12.92 -4.75
CA LEU A 143 22.77 -13.77 -5.03
C LEU A 143 22.06 -13.42 -6.34
N HIS A 144 22.22 -12.22 -6.90
CA HIS A 144 21.51 -11.77 -8.10
C HIS A 144 22.44 -11.37 -9.26
N LYS A 145 23.23 -12.34 -9.74
CA LYS A 145 24.13 -12.11 -10.90
C LYS A 145 23.38 -11.80 -12.20
N ASP A 146 22.18 -12.37 -12.37
CA ASP A 146 21.29 -12.11 -13.50
C ASP A 146 19.96 -11.49 -13.03
N GLY A 147 19.52 -10.44 -13.73
CA GLY A 147 18.23 -9.81 -13.49
C GLY A 147 17.03 -10.74 -13.71
N LYS A 148 17.14 -11.75 -14.58
CA LYS A 148 16.09 -12.76 -14.80
C LYS A 148 15.89 -13.65 -13.58
N ILE A 149 16.99 -14.03 -12.92
CA ILE A 149 16.94 -14.85 -11.69
C ILE A 149 16.28 -14.04 -10.57
N LEU A 150 16.64 -12.76 -10.41
CA LEU A 150 15.99 -11.89 -9.43
C LEU A 150 14.49 -11.72 -9.71
N ALA A 151 14.09 -11.58 -10.98
CA ALA A 151 12.69 -11.48 -11.37
C ALA A 151 11.92 -12.78 -11.05
N ALA A 152 12.47 -13.94 -11.41
CA ALA A 152 11.87 -15.24 -11.12
C ALA A 152 11.77 -15.50 -9.60
N ALA A 153 12.83 -15.19 -8.85
CA ALA A 153 12.84 -15.33 -7.39
C ALA A 153 11.80 -14.39 -6.74
N THR A 154 11.70 -13.15 -7.20
CA THR A 154 10.69 -12.19 -6.71
C THR A 154 9.27 -12.67 -7.05
N ALA A 155 9.03 -13.18 -8.26
CA ALA A 155 7.73 -13.73 -8.65
C ALA A 155 7.35 -14.95 -7.81
N GLY A 156 8.28 -15.89 -7.61
CA GLY A 156 8.09 -17.06 -6.75
C GLY A 156 7.78 -16.65 -5.30
N LEU A 157 8.50 -15.65 -4.77
CA LEU A 157 8.23 -15.08 -3.45
C LEU A 157 6.83 -14.46 -3.36
N VAL A 158 6.40 -13.71 -4.37
CA VAL A 158 5.05 -13.11 -4.41
C VAL A 158 3.97 -14.19 -4.42
N ILE A 159 4.15 -15.26 -5.21
CA ILE A 159 3.21 -16.39 -5.26
C ILE A 159 3.17 -17.11 -3.90
N ALA A 160 4.33 -17.43 -3.33
CA ALA A 160 4.42 -18.09 -2.02
C ALA A 160 3.79 -17.22 -0.92
N LEU A 161 4.02 -15.92 -0.93
CA LEU A 161 3.41 -14.96 -0.02
C LEU A 161 1.88 -14.94 -0.18
N ALA A 162 1.38 -14.87 -1.41
CA ALA A 162 -0.05 -14.86 -1.69
C ALA A 162 -0.71 -16.16 -1.18
N VAL A 163 -0.10 -17.32 -1.44
CA VAL A 163 -0.58 -18.62 -0.95
C VAL A 163 -0.58 -18.65 0.58
N ALA A 164 0.50 -18.21 1.23
CA ALA A 164 0.59 -18.18 2.69
C ALA A 164 -0.46 -17.25 3.32
N LEU A 165 -0.73 -16.10 2.69
CA LEU A 165 -1.74 -15.15 3.15
C LEU A 165 -3.16 -15.67 2.96
N VAL A 166 -3.46 -16.30 1.81
CA VAL A 166 -4.76 -16.94 1.58
C VAL A 166 -4.97 -18.06 2.59
N TRP A 167 -3.97 -18.92 2.79
CA TRP A 167 -4.03 -19.99 3.77
C TRP A 167 -4.23 -19.47 5.20
N LEU A 168 -3.49 -18.43 5.61
CA LEU A 168 -3.67 -17.80 6.91
C LEU A 168 -5.09 -17.23 7.07
N LEU A 169 -5.55 -16.43 6.10
CA LEU A 169 -6.83 -15.73 6.20
C LEU A 169 -8.01 -16.71 6.17
N ASP A 170 -7.98 -17.69 5.26
CA ASP A 170 -9.04 -18.70 5.16
C ASP A 170 -9.09 -19.59 6.40
N SER A 171 -7.94 -20.11 6.86
CA SER A 171 -7.90 -20.98 8.05
C SER A 171 -8.37 -20.28 9.33
N GLN A 172 -8.04 -19.01 9.50
CA GLN A 172 -8.45 -18.23 10.67
C GLN A 172 -9.92 -17.78 10.59
N LEU A 173 -10.52 -17.73 9.39
CA LEU A 173 -11.88 -17.26 9.17
C LEU A 173 -12.84 -18.39 8.77
N THR A 174 -12.50 -19.63 9.11
CA THR A 174 -13.37 -20.80 8.91
C THR A 174 -14.15 -21.09 10.19
N GLY A 175 -15.49 -21.07 10.08
CA GLY A 175 -16.40 -21.44 11.16
C GLY A 175 -16.72 -22.93 11.15
N ARG A 176 -17.76 -23.33 11.88
CA ARG A 176 -18.23 -24.73 11.91
C ARG A 176 -18.88 -25.17 10.59
N ARG A 177 -19.53 -24.24 9.90
CA ARG A 177 -20.36 -24.51 8.72
C ARG A 177 -19.79 -23.90 7.45
N ASP A 178 -19.27 -22.67 7.54
CA ASP A 178 -18.91 -21.88 6.38
C ASP A 178 -17.52 -21.22 6.49
N HIS A 179 -17.00 -20.82 5.33
CA HIS A 179 -15.81 -19.97 5.18
C HIS A 179 -16.22 -18.50 5.09
N TRP A 180 -15.61 -17.65 5.90
CA TRP A 180 -16.02 -16.24 6.04
C TRP A 180 -14.99 -15.23 5.51
N ALA A 181 -13.85 -15.71 4.97
CA ALA A 181 -12.88 -14.85 4.31
C ALA A 181 -13.48 -14.26 3.02
N SER A 182 -13.89 -12.99 3.07
CA SER A 182 -14.44 -12.32 1.90
C SER A 182 -13.38 -12.10 0.82
N ASN A 183 -13.82 -11.97 -0.43
CA ASN A 183 -12.94 -11.56 -1.54
C ASN A 183 -12.20 -10.25 -1.25
N LYS A 184 -12.81 -9.33 -0.48
CA LYS A 184 -12.17 -8.08 -0.04
C LYS A 184 -11.03 -8.36 0.93
N THR A 185 -11.26 -9.22 1.92
CA THR A 185 -10.23 -9.62 2.88
C THR A 185 -9.05 -10.28 2.19
N LEU A 186 -9.30 -11.22 1.28
CA LEU A 186 -8.24 -11.88 0.51
C LEU A 186 -7.51 -10.91 -0.42
N SER A 187 -8.24 -10.11 -1.20
CA SER A 187 -7.64 -9.20 -2.18
C SER A 187 -6.84 -8.08 -1.50
N ILE A 188 -7.40 -7.38 -0.51
CA ILE A 188 -6.68 -6.34 0.25
C ILE A 188 -5.58 -6.96 1.11
N GLY A 189 -5.78 -8.17 1.65
CA GLY A 189 -4.76 -8.90 2.37
C GLY A 189 -3.50 -9.12 1.51
N ILE A 190 -3.66 -9.58 0.26
CA ILE A 190 -2.53 -9.79 -0.66
C ILE A 190 -1.97 -8.45 -1.14
N GLY A 191 -2.81 -7.58 -1.70
CA GLY A 191 -2.39 -6.27 -2.22
C GLY A 191 -1.72 -5.39 -1.16
N GLY A 192 -2.28 -5.35 0.04
CA GLY A 192 -1.72 -4.62 1.18
C GLY A 192 -0.36 -5.15 1.61
N ALA A 193 -0.12 -6.46 1.52
CA ALA A 193 1.17 -7.05 1.90
C ALA A 193 2.25 -6.69 0.88
N LEU A 194 1.91 -6.69 -0.40
CA LEU A 194 2.78 -6.18 -1.46
C LEU A 194 3.09 -4.69 -1.24
N GLY A 195 2.08 -3.89 -0.89
CA GLY A 195 2.25 -2.49 -0.49
C GLY A 195 3.20 -2.34 0.71
N LEU A 196 3.08 -3.17 1.74
CA LEU A 196 3.97 -3.12 2.90
C LEU A 196 5.43 -3.48 2.53
N ILE A 197 5.64 -4.52 1.71
CA ILE A 197 6.96 -4.87 1.19
C ILE A 197 7.56 -3.69 0.41
N MET A 198 6.74 -3.03 -0.43
CA MET A 198 7.16 -1.85 -1.17
C MET A 198 7.54 -0.69 -0.26
N LEU A 199 6.78 -0.43 0.82
CA LEU A 199 7.11 0.59 1.82
C LEU A 199 8.44 0.29 2.51
N LEU A 200 8.66 -0.97 2.91
CA LEU A 200 9.91 -1.41 3.52
C LEU A 200 11.10 -1.26 2.56
N ASN A 201 10.90 -1.48 1.25
CA ASN A 201 11.91 -1.15 0.23
C ASN A 201 12.21 0.35 0.17
N VAL A 202 11.19 1.22 0.26
CA VAL A 202 11.37 2.68 0.26
C VAL A 202 12.25 3.12 1.43
N TRP A 203 11.91 2.71 2.65
CA TRP A 203 12.59 3.19 3.86
C TRP A 203 13.85 2.40 4.22
N GLY A 204 13.88 1.10 3.96
CA GLY A 204 14.99 0.20 4.32
C GLY A 204 16.10 0.12 3.27
N ILE A 205 15.80 0.34 1.99
CA ILE A 205 16.78 0.15 0.89
C ILE A 205 16.99 1.44 0.10
N ILE A 206 15.91 1.99 -0.47
CA ILE A 206 15.99 3.11 -1.42
C ILE A 206 16.47 4.38 -0.70
N TRP A 207 15.83 4.75 0.41
CA TRP A 207 16.16 6.00 1.10
C TRP A 207 17.60 6.05 1.65
N PRO A 208 18.10 5.03 2.38
CA PRO A 208 19.49 5.04 2.85
C PRO A 208 20.51 5.12 1.72
N ALA A 209 20.24 4.42 0.61
CA ALA A 209 21.10 4.47 -0.57
C ALA A 209 21.08 5.84 -1.24
N GLN A 210 19.89 6.42 -1.45
CA GLN A 210 19.73 7.73 -2.06
C GLN A 210 20.40 8.84 -1.25
N LYS A 211 20.36 8.80 0.08
CA LYS A 211 21.10 9.76 0.92
C LYS A 211 22.60 9.79 0.58
N ARG A 212 23.22 8.62 0.44
CA ARG A 212 24.66 8.50 0.12
C ARG A 212 24.95 8.93 -1.32
N ILE A 213 24.10 8.55 -2.27
CA ILE A 213 24.23 8.93 -3.68
C ILE A 213 24.13 10.46 -3.85
N ILE A 214 23.16 11.08 -3.18
CA ILE A 214 22.96 12.53 -3.20
C ILE A 214 24.16 13.24 -2.59
N ALA A 215 24.66 12.77 -1.43
CA ALA A 215 25.82 13.34 -0.77
C ALA A 215 27.08 13.26 -1.64
N ALA A 216 27.39 12.10 -2.22
CA ALA A 216 28.53 11.92 -3.12
C ALA A 216 28.41 12.82 -4.36
N THR A 217 27.21 12.89 -4.95
CA THR A 217 26.95 13.74 -6.13
C THR A 217 27.12 15.23 -5.78
N ALA A 218 26.67 15.67 -4.61
CA ALA A 218 26.85 17.05 -4.15
C ALA A 218 28.34 17.40 -3.91
N ALA A 219 29.14 16.44 -3.42
CA ALA A 219 30.59 16.59 -3.26
C ALA A 219 31.37 16.50 -4.59
N GLY A 220 30.68 16.21 -5.70
CA GLY A 220 31.28 16.01 -7.00
C GLY A 220 32.05 14.70 -7.16
N GLU A 221 31.88 13.79 -6.21
CA GLU A 221 32.40 12.43 -6.23
C GLU A 221 31.52 11.53 -7.13
N THR A 222 32.08 10.41 -7.56
CA THR A 222 31.32 9.39 -8.30
C THR A 222 30.59 8.50 -7.27
N PRO A 223 29.25 8.39 -7.32
CA PRO A 223 28.51 7.54 -6.39
C PRO A 223 28.90 6.06 -6.52
N ASP A 224 28.85 5.32 -5.41
CA ASP A 224 29.06 3.87 -5.39
C ASP A 224 28.07 3.17 -6.34
N ALA A 225 28.62 2.52 -7.38
CA ALA A 225 27.86 1.84 -8.41
C ALA A 225 27.05 0.64 -7.88
N ALA A 226 27.58 -0.10 -6.90
CA ALA A 226 26.88 -1.24 -6.30
C ALA A 226 25.67 -0.76 -5.49
N LEU A 227 25.84 0.32 -4.73
CA LEU A 227 24.77 0.96 -3.98
C LEU A 227 23.68 1.54 -4.91
N ALA A 228 24.08 2.24 -5.96
CA ALA A 228 23.17 2.78 -6.97
C ALA A 228 22.38 1.67 -7.67
N ARG A 229 23.05 0.57 -8.03
CA ARG A 229 22.38 -0.61 -8.60
C ARG A 229 21.38 -1.22 -7.64
N LYS A 230 21.71 -1.38 -6.36
CA LYS A 230 20.81 -1.93 -5.34
C LYS A 230 19.55 -1.07 -5.20
N ALA A 231 19.70 0.25 -5.09
CA ALA A 231 18.58 1.19 -5.00
C ALA A 231 17.70 1.16 -6.25
N PHE A 232 18.31 1.07 -7.43
CA PHE A 232 17.61 0.98 -8.70
C PHE A 232 16.81 -0.32 -8.82
N LEU A 233 17.40 -1.47 -8.47
CA LEU A 233 16.70 -2.75 -8.49
C LEU A 233 15.52 -2.76 -7.51
N ALA A 234 15.68 -2.22 -6.29
CA ALA A 234 14.58 -2.08 -5.34
C ALA A 234 13.44 -1.19 -5.87
N SER A 235 13.78 -0.05 -6.48
CA SER A 235 12.79 0.83 -7.10
C SER A 235 12.04 0.15 -8.26
N ARG A 236 12.75 -0.62 -9.10
CA ARG A 236 12.15 -1.33 -10.22
C ARG A 236 11.29 -2.50 -9.78
N THR A 237 11.71 -3.23 -8.74
CA THR A 237 10.86 -4.25 -8.11
C THR A 237 9.57 -3.60 -7.61
N ASN A 238 9.64 -2.47 -6.90
CA ASN A 238 8.44 -1.77 -6.45
C ASN A 238 7.53 -1.39 -7.63
N ALA A 239 8.09 -0.87 -8.73
CA ALA A 239 7.29 -0.53 -9.92
C ALA A 239 6.56 -1.76 -10.49
N TRP A 240 7.22 -2.91 -10.56
CA TRP A 240 6.59 -4.16 -11.02
C TRP A 240 5.55 -4.70 -10.03
N LEU A 241 5.85 -4.72 -8.73
CA LEU A 241 4.93 -5.15 -7.68
C LEU A 241 3.70 -4.25 -7.56
N SER A 242 3.83 -2.98 -7.94
CA SER A 242 2.71 -2.04 -7.91
C SER A 242 1.56 -2.46 -8.82
N LEU A 243 1.82 -3.19 -9.92
CA LEU A 243 0.79 -3.63 -10.85
C LEU A 243 -0.14 -4.70 -10.25
N PRO A 244 0.34 -5.88 -9.79
CA PRO A 244 -0.54 -6.85 -9.13
C PRO A 244 -1.11 -6.28 -7.82
N MET A 245 -0.37 -5.45 -7.09
CA MET A 245 -0.88 -4.76 -5.90
C MET A 245 -2.11 -3.90 -6.22
N LEU A 246 -2.03 -3.03 -7.24
CA LEU A 246 -3.14 -2.18 -7.69
C LEU A 246 -4.28 -3.02 -8.26
N PHE A 247 -4.00 -4.12 -8.94
CA PHE A 247 -5.02 -5.05 -9.42
C PHE A 247 -5.82 -5.62 -8.24
N PHE A 248 -5.16 -6.20 -7.22
CA PHE A 248 -5.83 -6.74 -6.04
C PHE A 248 -6.58 -5.67 -5.23
N MET A 249 -6.03 -4.46 -5.12
CA MET A 249 -6.75 -3.36 -4.47
C MET A 249 -7.95 -2.92 -5.29
N GLY A 250 -7.80 -2.86 -6.61
CA GLY A 250 -8.87 -2.51 -7.55
C GLY A 250 -10.00 -3.53 -7.51
N THR A 251 -9.73 -4.83 -7.41
CA THR A 251 -10.79 -5.85 -7.37
C THR A 251 -11.64 -5.81 -6.10
N SER A 252 -11.16 -5.17 -5.03
CA SER A 252 -11.89 -4.96 -3.78
C SER A 252 -12.97 -3.87 -3.93
N HIS A 253 -14.07 -4.19 -4.61
CA HIS A 253 -15.24 -3.31 -4.76
C HIS A 253 -16.28 -3.56 -3.67
N GLY A 254 -17.13 -2.56 -3.40
CA GLY A 254 -18.41 -2.82 -2.74
C GLY A 254 -18.54 -2.41 -1.27
N ASP A 255 -17.74 -1.50 -0.72
CA ASP A 255 -18.27 -0.72 0.41
C ASP A 255 -18.29 0.78 0.07
N TYR A 256 -19.45 1.21 -0.40
CA TYR A 256 -19.71 2.57 -0.82
C TYR A 256 -20.27 3.32 0.38
N VAL A 257 -19.42 4.12 1.03
CA VAL A 257 -19.88 5.19 1.91
C VAL A 257 -19.28 6.46 1.33
N ILE A 258 -19.93 6.98 0.30
CA ILE A 258 -19.56 8.23 -0.36
C ILE A 258 -20.54 9.35 0.03
N PHE A 259 -21.81 9.03 0.28
CA PHE A 259 -22.87 10.00 0.58
C PHE A 259 -23.69 9.71 1.86
N GLY A 260 -23.16 8.89 2.78
CA GLY A 260 -23.89 8.45 3.98
C GLY A 260 -24.90 7.34 3.65
N ARG A 261 -24.83 6.26 4.44
CA ARG A 261 -25.62 5.01 4.40
C ARG A 261 -25.87 4.36 3.03
N ASN A 262 -25.42 3.11 2.88
CA ASN A 262 -26.15 2.17 2.02
C ASN A 262 -27.44 1.84 2.76
N ALA A 263 -28.58 2.27 2.20
CA ALA A 263 -29.84 1.67 2.58
C ALA A 263 -29.83 0.19 2.16
N VAL A 264 -30.40 -0.63 3.04
CA VAL A 264 -30.54 -2.10 3.04
C VAL A 264 -29.37 -2.85 3.68
#